data_AF-W4PA68-F1
#
_entry.id   AF-W4PA68-F1
#
_cell.length_a   1.000
_cell.length_b   1.000
_cell.length_c   1.000
_cell.angle_alpha   90.00
_cell.angle_beta   90.00
_cell.angle_gamma   90.00
#
_symmetry.space_group_name_H-M   'P 1'
#
loop_
_entity.id
_entity.type
_entity.pdbx_description
1 polymer ?
#
loop_
_entity_poly.entity_id
_entity_poly.type
_entity_poly.pdbx_seq_one_letter_code
_entity_poly.pdbx_strand_id
1 'polypeptide(L)'
;MYADSAARHALNVLERYDFNDDIPAWNDEGTISNEERVLITQSMKEVNQIMEAYVGIVRSNLRLTRAWNRLDIIYEETERLFKKCKATRELCELRNMINVGYLITRQAMERKESRGLHYTIDYPKKEE
;
A
#
# COMPACT_ATOMS: atom_id res chain seq x y z
N MET A 1 -17.27 9.05 17.99
CA MET A 1 -17.16 7.86 18.87
C MET A 1 -15.74 7.29 18.86
N TYR A 2 -15.24 6.73 17.75
CA TYR A 2 -13.88 6.13 17.72
C TYR A 2 -12.73 7.12 17.99
N ALA A 3 -12.79 8.34 17.44
CA ALA A 3 -11.75 9.36 17.67
C ALA A 3 -11.62 9.76 19.15
N ASP A 4 -12.75 9.98 19.84
CA ASP A 4 -12.78 10.30 21.28
C ASP A 4 -12.24 9.13 22.13
N SER A 5 -12.62 7.89 21.80
CA SER A 5 -12.08 6.70 22.48
C SER A 5 -10.57 6.56 22.29
N ALA A 6 -10.08 6.73 21.06
CA ALA A 6 -8.64 6.67 20.76
C ALA A 6 -7.85 7.77 21.50
N ALA A 7 -8.39 8.98 21.57
CA ALA A 7 -7.77 10.09 22.29
C ALA A 7 -7.66 9.81 23.79
N ARG A 8 -8.75 9.34 24.42
CA ARG A 8 -8.75 8.96 25.85
C ARG A 8 -7.75 7.85 26.14
N HIS A 9 -7.69 6.85 25.26
CA HIS A 9 -6.71 5.77 25.41
C HIS A 9 -5.27 6.28 25.29
N ALA A 10 -4.98 7.14 24.31
CA ALA A 10 -3.64 7.71 24.11
C ALA A 10 -3.18 8.52 25.33
N LEU A 11 -4.06 9.33 25.93
CA LEU A 11 -3.74 10.11 27.14
C LEU A 11 -3.37 9.21 28.33
N ASN A 12 -4.03 8.05 28.48
CA ASN A 12 -3.75 7.12 29.58
C ASN A 12 -2.38 6.42 29.48
N VAL A 13 -1.77 6.41 28.29
CA VAL A 13 -0.47 5.76 28.06
C VAL A 13 0.64 6.75 27.73
N LEU A 14 0.32 8.05 27.55
CA LEU A 14 1.27 9.07 27.14
C LEU A 14 2.47 9.17 28.08
N GLU A 15 2.22 9.15 29.40
CA GLU A 15 3.26 9.22 30.44
C GLU A 15 4.17 7.98 30.49
N ARG A 16 3.89 6.92 29.72
CA ARG A 16 4.71 5.70 29.67
C ARG A 16 5.83 5.75 28.64
N TYR A 17 5.87 6.80 27.82
CA TYR A 17 6.81 6.91 26.70
C TYR A 17 7.65 8.16 26.85
N ASP A 18 8.96 7.98 26.73
CA ASP A 18 9.92 9.07 26.58
C ASP A 18 10.19 9.35 25.10
N PHE A 19 10.75 10.52 24.80
CA PHE A 19 11.20 10.84 23.45
C PHE A 19 12.35 9.92 23.05
N ASN A 20 12.30 9.43 21.80
CA ASN A 20 13.43 8.72 21.22
C ASN A 20 14.38 9.72 20.57
N ASP A 21 15.54 9.94 21.19
CA ASP A 21 16.58 10.82 20.67
C ASP A 21 17.51 10.12 19.66
N ASP A 22 17.45 8.78 19.56
CA ASP A 22 18.28 7.97 18.65
C ASP A 22 17.69 7.91 17.22
N ILE A 23 17.26 9.06 16.69
CA ILE A 23 16.73 9.16 15.32
C ILE A 23 17.84 9.71 14.40
N PRO A 24 18.22 8.99 13.34
CA PRO A 24 19.23 9.48 12.42
C PRO A 24 18.75 10.76 11.70
N ALA A 25 19.69 11.64 11.37
CA ALA A 25 19.40 12.82 10.55
C ALA A 25 18.83 12.39 9.19
N TRP A 26 17.77 13.06 8.76
CA TRP A 26 17.17 12.82 7.45
C TRP A 26 18.14 13.24 6.33
N ASN A 27 18.37 12.36 5.36
CA ASN A 27 19.10 12.69 4.15
C ASN A 27 18.09 13.01 3.03
N ASP A 28 18.03 14.27 2.59
CA ASP A 28 17.19 14.74 1.48
C ASP A 28 17.95 14.99 0.18
N GLU A 29 19.17 14.48 0.07
CA GLU A 29 19.99 14.57 -1.13
C GLU A 29 19.28 13.95 -2.35
N GLY A 30 19.43 14.62 -3.49
CA GLY A 30 18.78 14.25 -4.73
C GLY A 30 18.18 15.46 -5.44
N THR A 31 17.65 15.24 -6.63
CA THR A 31 16.92 16.26 -7.40
C THR A 31 15.75 15.57 -8.07
N ILE A 32 14.64 16.30 -8.25
CA ILE A 32 13.52 15.81 -9.04
C ILE A 32 13.50 16.49 -10.40
N SER A 33 13.50 15.69 -11.45
CA SER A 33 13.27 16.15 -12.82
C SER A 33 11.77 16.12 -13.18
N ASN A 34 11.38 16.87 -14.21
CA ASN A 34 10.01 16.78 -14.72
C ASN A 34 9.68 15.39 -15.29
N GLU A 35 10.67 14.68 -15.82
CA GLU A 35 10.50 13.32 -16.35
C GLU A 35 10.10 12.35 -15.23
N GLU A 36 10.73 12.45 -14.05
CA GLU A 36 10.42 11.62 -12.90
C GLU A 36 8.99 11.85 -12.37
N ARG A 37 8.50 13.09 -12.41
CA ARG A 37 7.11 13.40 -12.02
C ARG A 37 6.08 12.75 -12.95
N VAL A 38 6.38 12.69 -14.25
CA VAL A 38 5.54 11.97 -15.22
C VAL A 38 5.53 10.47 -14.91
N LEU A 39 6.68 9.89 -14.58
CA LEU A 39 6.77 8.48 -14.17
C LEU A 39 5.93 8.20 -12.93
N ILE A 40 6.03 9.01 -11.87
CA ILE A 40 5.22 8.86 -10.65
C ILE A 40 3.72 8.87 -10.98
N THR A 41 3.29 9.86 -11.77
CA THR A 41 1.87 9.99 -12.16
C THR A 41 1.39 8.77 -12.96
N GLN A 42 2.24 8.23 -13.83
CA GLN A 42 1.92 7.05 -14.62
C GLN A 42 1.84 5.80 -13.74
N SER A 43 2.80 5.58 -12.84
CA SER A 43 2.78 4.46 -11.90
C SER A 43 1.55 4.48 -10.98
N MET A 44 1.11 5.68 -10.53
CA MET A 44 -0.14 5.80 -9.75
C MET A 44 -1.36 5.29 -10.54
N LYS A 45 -1.46 5.63 -11.83
CA LYS A 45 -2.53 5.13 -12.70
C LYS A 45 -2.45 3.62 -12.87
N GLU A 46 -1.25 3.07 -13.04
CA GLU A 46 -1.05 1.64 -13.19
C GLU A 46 -1.45 0.87 -11.93
N VAL A 47 -1.10 1.35 -10.73
CA VAL A 47 -1.56 0.77 -9.47
C VAL A 47 -3.09 0.75 -9.41
N ASN A 48 -3.75 1.87 -9.72
CA ASN A 48 -5.21 1.93 -9.72
C ASN A 48 -5.83 0.93 -10.71
N GLN A 49 -5.30 0.87 -11.94
CA GLN A 49 -5.77 -0.08 -12.96
C GLN A 49 -5.58 -1.53 -12.53
N ILE A 50 -4.46 -1.87 -11.87
CA ILE A 50 -4.21 -3.20 -11.33
C ILE A 50 -5.25 -3.56 -10.27
N MET A 51 -5.50 -2.66 -9.32
CA MET A 51 -6.44 -2.90 -8.23
C MET A 51 -7.87 -3.06 -8.76
N GLU A 52 -8.30 -2.22 -9.69
CA GLU A 52 -9.62 -2.33 -10.35
C GLU A 52 -9.74 -3.62 -11.17
N ALA A 53 -8.74 -3.91 -12.01
CA ALA A 53 -8.81 -5.02 -12.96
C ALA A 53 -8.64 -6.38 -12.28
N TYR A 54 -7.92 -6.50 -11.17
CA TYR A 54 -7.56 -7.80 -10.62
C TYR A 54 -8.02 -8.03 -9.17
N VAL A 55 -8.21 -6.96 -8.41
CA VAL A 55 -8.55 -7.01 -6.97
C VAL A 55 -9.94 -6.40 -6.69
N GLY A 56 -10.74 -6.23 -7.75
CA GLY A 56 -12.12 -5.76 -7.71
C GLY A 56 -13.10 -6.74 -7.04
N ILE A 57 -14.40 -6.52 -7.24
CA ILE A 57 -15.47 -7.26 -6.55
C ILE A 57 -15.34 -8.78 -6.75
N VAL A 58 -15.13 -9.21 -8.00
CA VAL A 58 -14.96 -10.62 -8.37
C VAL A 58 -13.48 -10.95 -8.50
N ARG A 59 -13.00 -11.86 -7.66
CA ARG A 59 -11.58 -12.26 -7.60
C ARG A 59 -11.39 -13.70 -8.05
N SER A 60 -10.16 -14.01 -8.44
CA SER A 60 -9.70 -15.37 -8.66
C SER A 60 -8.21 -15.48 -8.33
N ASN A 61 -7.74 -16.67 -8.02
CA ASN A 61 -6.32 -16.98 -7.78
C ASN A 61 -5.47 -16.46 -8.96
N LEU A 62 -5.90 -16.71 -10.20
CA LEU A 62 -5.20 -16.24 -11.40
C LEU A 62 -5.09 -14.71 -11.44
N ARG A 63 -6.19 -13.98 -11.17
CA ARG A 63 -6.18 -12.50 -11.19
C ARG A 63 -5.32 -11.94 -10.07
N LEU A 64 -5.43 -12.51 -8.88
CA LEU A 64 -4.66 -12.07 -7.71
C LEU A 64 -3.15 -12.30 -7.89
N THR A 65 -2.73 -13.46 -8.43
CA THR A 65 -1.32 -13.69 -8.78
C THR A 65 -0.82 -12.70 -9.83
N ARG A 66 -1.65 -12.33 -10.81
CA ARG A 66 -1.28 -11.30 -11.80
C ARG A 66 -1.16 -9.92 -11.17
N ALA A 67 -2.04 -9.54 -10.24
CA ALA A 67 -1.91 -8.30 -9.48
C ALA A 67 -0.62 -8.27 -8.67
N TRP A 68 -0.35 -9.35 -7.93
CA TRP A 68 0.85 -9.50 -7.11
C TRP A 68 2.13 -9.23 -7.91
N ASN A 69 2.33 -9.95 -9.01
CA ASN A 69 3.53 -9.83 -9.83
C ASN A 69 3.69 -8.43 -10.45
N ARG A 70 2.58 -7.73 -10.75
CA ARG A 70 2.63 -6.38 -11.32
C ARG A 70 2.91 -5.31 -10.27
N LEU A 71 2.32 -5.43 -9.08
CA LEU A 71 2.63 -4.55 -7.95
C LEU A 71 4.11 -4.65 -7.57
N ASP A 72 4.71 -5.83 -7.70
CA ASP A 72 6.13 -6.09 -7.46
C ASP A 72 7.06 -5.32 -8.37
N ILE A 73 6.77 -5.33 -9.67
CA ILE A 73 7.54 -4.54 -10.64
C ILE A 73 7.46 -3.05 -10.29
N ILE A 74 6.25 -2.53 -10.03
CA ILE A 74 6.05 -1.11 -9.72
C ILE A 74 6.72 -0.74 -8.39
N TYR A 75 6.69 -1.63 -7.40
CA TYR A 75 7.37 -1.43 -6.13
C TYR A 75 8.88 -1.30 -6.31
N GLU A 76 9.52 -2.23 -7.01
CA GLU A 76 10.96 -2.18 -7.25
C GLU A 76 11.39 -0.93 -8.03
N GLU A 77 10.59 -0.51 -9.02
CA GLU A 77 10.81 0.73 -9.74
C GLU A 77 10.68 1.96 -8.83
N THR A 78 9.62 2.01 -8.01
CA THR A 78 9.36 3.12 -7.10
C THR A 78 10.42 3.24 -6.02
N GLU A 79 10.89 2.12 -5.45
CA GLU A 79 11.96 2.12 -4.46
C GLU A 79 13.32 2.53 -5.06
N ARG A 80 13.59 2.14 -6.31
CA ARG A 80 14.77 2.63 -7.04
C ARG A 80 14.71 4.14 -7.29
N LEU A 81 13.52 4.67 -7.58
CA LEU A 81 13.30 6.10 -7.75
C LEU A 81 13.46 6.85 -6.40
N PHE A 82 12.85 6.33 -5.34
CA PHE A 82 12.91 6.91 -4.00
C PHE A 82 14.33 7.03 -3.43
N LYS A 83 15.21 6.08 -3.76
CA LYS A 83 16.63 6.13 -3.34
C LYS A 83 17.47 7.17 -4.09
N LYS A 84 17.00 7.68 -5.24
CA LYS A 84 17.77 8.62 -6.10
C LYS A 84 17.22 10.04 -6.05
N CYS A 85 15.92 10.18 -5.78
CA CYS A 85 15.20 11.44 -5.84
C CYS A 85 14.95 11.96 -4.44
N LYS A 86 14.93 13.30 -4.31
CA LYS A 86 14.45 13.95 -3.09
C LYS A 86 13.00 13.54 -2.82
N ALA A 87 12.70 13.14 -1.58
CA ALA A 87 11.36 12.71 -1.21
C ALA A 87 10.34 13.85 -1.45
N THR A 88 9.33 13.56 -2.25
CA THR A 88 8.18 14.44 -2.47
C THR A 88 6.90 13.78 -2.00
N ARG A 89 5.88 14.60 -1.79
CA ARG A 89 4.54 14.15 -1.45
C ARG A 89 4.03 13.10 -2.44
N GLU A 90 4.11 13.39 -3.74
CA GLU A 90 3.61 12.50 -4.81
C GLU A 90 4.30 11.13 -4.76
N LEU A 91 5.62 11.11 -4.58
CA LEU A 91 6.39 9.87 -4.47
C LEU A 91 6.01 9.07 -3.20
N CYS A 92 5.87 9.74 -2.06
CA CYS A 92 5.43 9.11 -0.82
C CYS A 92 4.01 8.55 -0.93
N GLU A 93 3.09 9.27 -1.59
CA GLU A 93 1.73 8.81 -1.86
C GLU A 93 1.73 7.55 -2.74
N LEU A 94 2.55 7.51 -3.81
CA LEU A 94 2.70 6.33 -4.66
C LEU A 94 3.20 5.12 -3.85
N ARG A 95 4.24 5.29 -3.02
CA ARG A 95 4.75 4.23 -2.13
C ARG A 95 3.67 3.69 -1.20
N ASN A 96 2.88 4.58 -0.61
CA ASN A 96 1.78 4.20 0.26
C ASN A 96 0.69 3.43 -0.50
N MET A 97 0.31 3.89 -1.70
CA MET A 97 -0.67 3.20 -2.55
C MET A 97 -0.22 1.77 -2.89
N ILE A 98 1.05 1.59 -3.26
CA ILE A 98 1.63 0.27 -3.56
C ILE A 98 1.57 -0.63 -2.33
N ASN A 99 2.04 -0.15 -1.18
CA ASN A 99 2.05 -0.92 0.07
C ASN A 99 0.64 -1.34 0.51
N VAL A 100 -0.34 -0.44 0.45
CA VAL A 100 -1.73 -0.76 0.75
C VAL A 100 -2.29 -1.76 -0.26
N GLY A 101 -2.00 -1.59 -1.56
CA GLY A 101 -2.37 -2.52 -2.61
C GLY A 101 -1.84 -3.94 -2.35
N TYR A 102 -0.60 -4.05 -1.88
CA TYR A 102 0.00 -5.30 -1.46
C TYR A 102 -0.73 -5.96 -0.30
N LEU A 103 -1.00 -5.22 0.78
CA LEU A 103 -1.69 -5.76 1.94
C LEU A 103 -3.07 -6.30 1.58
N ILE A 104 -3.80 -5.56 0.75
CA ILE A 104 -5.12 -5.98 0.24
C ILE A 104 -4.99 -7.24 -0.61
N THR A 105 -4.05 -7.25 -1.56
CA THR A 105 -3.85 -8.39 -2.47
C THR A 105 -3.41 -9.63 -1.71
N ARG A 106 -2.46 -9.51 -0.78
CA ARG A 106 -1.99 -10.62 0.07
C ARG A 106 -3.13 -11.21 0.87
N GLN A 107 -3.90 -10.37 1.55
CA GLN A 107 -5.06 -10.83 2.32
C GLN A 107 -6.09 -11.53 1.45
N ALA A 108 -6.33 -11.00 0.24
CA ALA A 108 -7.26 -11.61 -0.70
C ALA A 108 -6.75 -12.96 -1.24
N MET A 109 -5.44 -13.14 -1.38
CA MET A 109 -4.83 -14.41 -1.76
C MET A 109 -4.86 -15.44 -0.64
N GLU A 110 -4.63 -15.02 0.61
CA GLU A 110 -4.64 -15.88 1.80
C GLU A 110 -6.06 -16.36 2.14
N ARG A 111 -7.09 -15.54 1.91
CA ARG A 111 -8.49 -15.90 2.18
C ARG A 111 -9.05 -16.87 1.13
N LYS A 112 -9.31 -18.11 1.53
CA LYS A 112 -9.85 -19.20 0.69
C LYS A 112 -11.36 -19.42 0.90
N GLU A 113 -12.11 -18.34 1.07
CA GLU A 113 -13.57 -18.37 1.24
C GLU A 113 -14.20 -17.12 0.61
N SER A 114 -15.50 -17.17 0.31
CA SER A 114 -16.27 -15.98 -0.06
C SER A 114 -17.13 -15.51 1.12
N ARG A 115 -16.89 -14.28 1.59
CA ARG A 115 -17.56 -13.69 2.76
C ARG A 115 -17.71 -12.17 2.63
N GLY A 116 -18.93 -11.68 2.76
CA GLY A 116 -19.23 -10.24 2.65
C GLY A 116 -18.84 -9.69 1.28
N LEU A 117 -18.03 -8.62 1.26
CA LEU A 117 -17.53 -8.00 0.01
C LEU A 117 -16.31 -8.72 -0.60
N HIS A 118 -15.79 -9.75 0.08
CA HIS A 118 -14.75 -10.60 -0.46
C HIS A 118 -15.41 -11.78 -1.19
N TYR A 119 -15.50 -11.70 -2.52
CA TYR A 119 -15.98 -12.78 -3.37
C TYR A 119 -14.87 -13.29 -4.29
N THR A 120 -14.63 -14.60 -4.23
CA THR A 120 -13.63 -15.30 -5.05
C THR A 120 -14.27 -16.51 -5.72
N ILE A 121 -14.11 -16.62 -7.05
CA ILE A 121 -14.75 -17.68 -7.85
C ILE A 121 -14.15 -19.07 -7.58
N ASP A 122 -12.90 -19.12 -7.12
CA ASP A 122 -12.22 -20.38 -6.81
C ASP A 122 -12.71 -20.97 -5.47
N TYR A 123 -13.25 -20.13 -4.58
CA TYR A 123 -13.80 -20.52 -3.28
C TYR A 123 -15.13 -19.81 -3.03
N PRO A 124 -16.21 -20.21 -3.73
CA PRO A 124 -17.49 -19.50 -3.70
C PRO A 124 -18.29 -19.71 -2.41
N LYS A 125 -17.94 -20.72 -1.62
CA LYS A 125 -18.59 -21.03 -0.35
C LYS A 125 -17.88 -20.29 0.79
N LYS A 126 -18.65 -19.94 1.81
CA LYS A 126 -18.12 -19.51 3.10
C LYS A 126 -17.59 -20.76 3.82
N GLU A 127 -16.36 -20.71 4.32
CA GLU A 127 -15.85 -21.76 5.23
C GLU A 127 -16.52 -21.57 6.60
N GLU A 128 -17.02 -22.67 7.19
CA GLU A 128 -17.72 -22.66 8.48
C GLU A 128 -16.78 -22.40 9.66
#